data_AF-A0A2T9Z4A8-F1
#
_entry.id   AF-A0A2T9Z4A8-F1
#
_cell.length_a   1.000
_cell.length_b   1.000
_cell.length_c   1.000
_cell.angle_alpha   90.00
_cell.angle_beta   90.00
_cell.angle_gamma   90.00
#
_symmetry.space_group_name_H-M   'P 1'
#
loop_
_entity.id
_entity.type
_entity.pdbx_description
1 polymer ?
#
loop_
_entity_poly.entity_id
_entity_poly.type
_entity_poly.pdbx_seq_one_letter_code
_entity_poly.pdbx_strand_id
1 'polypeptide(L)'
;MDKKNTECSQRIRREVNRYFQRMGKNNLFDISHDPNRFEAVICAYINSNNNIDYKPEFVHLCAPFIFTIHEEYDAFYCFESLMQTLDDFNRSNPVNSQVALFLSWFRSFLPDLYGDFQDEDINLSEFVSAWLKSLLASQLPLGSILQLWDVYLSTTSFLDFHPFVCLSILSFLKDSLEELEYSEIRAIIFRLPEIDIPRLTRLPTFNQKSNNIKSN
;
A
#
# COMPACT_ATOMS: atom_id res chain seq x y z
N MET A 1 28.70 15.84 -6.22
CA MET A 1 27.48 15.00 -6.24
C MET A 1 27.89 13.60 -6.64
N ASP A 2 27.77 12.65 -5.71
CA ASP A 2 28.25 11.28 -5.88
C ASP A 2 27.44 10.51 -6.93
N LYS A 3 28.14 9.69 -7.72
CA LYS A 3 27.56 8.88 -8.81
C LYS A 3 26.37 8.02 -8.36
N LYS A 4 26.37 7.56 -7.09
CA LYS A 4 25.28 6.79 -6.45
C LYS A 4 23.99 7.61 -6.30
N ASN A 5 24.10 8.90 -5.97
CA ASN A 5 22.94 9.79 -5.83
C ASN A 5 22.31 10.09 -7.19
N THR A 6 23.13 10.23 -8.24
CA THR A 6 22.65 10.42 -9.61
C THR A 6 21.88 9.20 -10.13
N GLU A 7 22.33 7.99 -9.82
CA GLU A 7 21.65 6.75 -10.22
C GLU A 7 20.31 6.56 -9.47
N CYS A 8 20.29 6.85 -8.17
CA CYS A 8 19.07 6.81 -7.35
C CYS A 8 18.00 7.78 -7.88
N SER A 9 18.38 9.04 -8.12
CA SER A 9 17.53 10.06 -8.75
C SER A 9 16.90 9.59 -10.08
N GLN A 10 17.68 8.92 -10.93
CA GLN A 10 17.17 8.40 -12.20
C GLN A 10 16.14 7.28 -12.00
N ARG A 11 16.34 6.41 -10.99
CA ARG A 11 15.39 5.34 -10.65
C ARG A 11 14.08 5.93 -10.11
N ILE A 12 14.15 6.94 -9.26
CA ILE A 12 12.97 7.65 -8.75
C ILE A 12 12.18 8.27 -9.89
N ARG A 13 12.82 9.07 -10.76
CA ARG A 13 12.16 9.71 -11.91
C ARG A 13 11.48 8.72 -12.85
N ARG A 14 12.13 7.57 -13.12
CA ARG A 14 11.53 6.52 -13.96
C ARG A 14 10.26 5.96 -13.32
N GLU A 15 10.27 5.75 -12.02
CA GLU A 15 9.12 5.20 -11.31
C GLU A 15 7.98 6.22 -11.16
N VAL A 16 8.30 7.49 -10.89
CA VAL A 16 7.32 8.59 -10.92
C VAL A 16 6.63 8.68 -12.28
N ASN A 17 7.39 8.58 -13.38
CA ASN A 17 6.81 8.56 -14.72
C ASN A 17 5.87 7.37 -14.95
N ARG A 18 6.24 6.17 -14.47
CA ARG A 18 5.37 4.98 -14.54
C ARG A 18 4.10 5.16 -13.70
N TYR A 19 4.22 5.73 -12.51
CA TYR A 19 3.10 6.04 -11.64
C TYR A 19 2.11 7.00 -12.32
N PHE A 20 2.61 8.07 -12.95
CA PHE A 20 1.78 9.04 -13.68
C PHE A 20 1.13 8.41 -14.91
N GLN A 21 1.88 7.60 -15.68
CA GLN A 21 1.34 6.86 -16.82
C GLN A 21 0.22 5.89 -16.41
N ARG A 22 0.33 5.24 -15.25
CA ARG A 22 -0.68 4.33 -14.71
C ARG A 22 -1.99 5.06 -14.37
N MET A 23 -1.92 6.31 -13.92
CA MET A 23 -3.09 7.17 -13.67
C MET A 23 -3.71 7.69 -14.98
N GLY A 24 -2.91 7.90 -16.02
CA GLY A 24 -3.38 8.27 -17.35
C GLY A 24 -4.21 9.57 -17.33
N LYS A 25 -5.45 9.51 -17.84
CA LYS A 25 -6.37 10.67 -17.84
C LYS A 25 -6.83 11.10 -16.45
N ASN A 26 -6.69 10.24 -15.45
CA ASN A 26 -7.06 10.53 -14.06
C ASN A 26 -5.87 11.05 -13.25
N ASN A 27 -4.76 11.45 -13.90
CA ASN A 27 -3.64 12.04 -13.21
C ASN A 27 -4.04 13.39 -12.61
N LEU A 28 -3.96 13.50 -11.28
CA LEU A 28 -4.30 14.70 -10.53
C LEU A 28 -3.07 15.56 -10.21
N PHE A 29 -1.86 15.07 -10.50
CA PHE A 29 -0.61 15.79 -10.24
C PHE A 29 -0.26 16.80 -11.34
N ASP A 30 0.42 17.87 -10.96
CA ASP A 30 1.05 18.80 -11.89
C ASP A 30 2.32 18.16 -12.47
N ILE A 31 2.22 17.74 -13.74
CA ILE A 31 3.29 17.07 -14.49
C ILE A 31 4.56 17.94 -14.59
N SER A 32 4.45 19.26 -14.48
CA SER A 32 5.58 20.18 -14.56
C SER A 32 6.35 20.31 -13.25
N HIS A 33 5.67 20.14 -12.12
CA HIS A 33 6.20 20.48 -10.80
C HIS A 33 6.35 19.26 -9.88
N ASP A 34 5.31 18.44 -9.74
CA ASP A 34 5.26 17.35 -8.78
C ASP A 34 6.34 16.28 -8.96
N PRO A 35 6.78 15.90 -10.18
CA PRO A 35 7.87 14.93 -10.32
C PRO A 35 9.17 15.33 -9.61
N ASN A 36 9.47 16.63 -9.58
CA ASN A 36 10.65 17.15 -8.88
C ASN A 36 10.48 17.07 -7.37
N ARG A 37 9.25 17.24 -6.86
CA ARG A 37 8.91 17.14 -5.44
C ARG A 37 9.04 15.70 -4.93
N PHE A 38 8.55 14.73 -5.70
CA PHE A 38 8.79 13.31 -5.42
C PHE A 38 10.29 12.99 -5.32
N GLU A 39 11.08 13.47 -6.30
CA GLU A 39 12.54 13.28 -6.29
C GLU A 39 13.18 13.93 -5.07
N ALA A 40 12.85 15.19 -4.77
CA ALA A 40 13.41 15.94 -3.65
C ALA A 40 13.14 15.25 -2.31
N VAL A 41 11.87 14.89 -2.04
CA VAL A 41 11.46 14.26 -0.77
C VAL A 41 12.10 12.87 -0.61
N ILE A 42 12.03 12.02 -1.63
CA ILE A 42 12.56 10.65 -1.54
C ILE A 42 14.09 10.65 -1.47
N CYS A 43 14.77 11.51 -2.25
CA CYS A 43 16.22 11.67 -2.15
C CYS A 43 16.64 12.19 -0.78
N ALA A 44 15.94 13.19 -0.23
CA ALA A 44 16.20 13.69 1.11
C ALA A 44 16.06 12.57 2.16
N TYR A 45 15.00 11.76 2.08
CA TYR A 45 14.79 10.64 3.00
C TYR A 45 15.92 9.61 2.94
N ILE A 46 16.33 9.21 1.74
CA ILE A 46 17.44 8.26 1.55
C ILE A 46 18.76 8.83 2.07
N ASN A 47 19.03 10.11 1.80
CA ASN A 47 20.27 10.76 2.26
C ASN A 47 20.30 10.96 3.78
N SER A 48 19.15 11.21 4.41
CA SER A 48 19.04 11.27 5.88
C SER A 48 19.21 9.90 6.54
N ASN A 49 18.90 8.83 5.80
CA ASN A 49 18.93 7.45 6.29
C ASN A 49 19.94 6.60 5.50
N ASN A 50 21.24 6.83 5.75
CA ASN A 50 22.39 6.27 5.00
C ASN A 50 22.42 4.73 4.76
N ASN A 51 21.57 3.96 5.44
CA ASN A 51 21.47 2.51 5.34
C ASN A 51 20.27 2.02 4.52
N ILE A 52 19.51 2.92 3.90
CA ILE A 52 18.29 2.57 3.15
C ILE A 52 18.54 2.72 1.65
N ASP A 53 18.41 1.63 0.91
CA ASP A 53 18.39 1.66 -0.55
C ASP A 53 17.00 2.01 -1.09
N TYR A 54 16.97 2.68 -2.24
CA TYR A 54 15.72 3.04 -2.93
C TYR A 54 14.88 1.81 -3.30
N LYS A 55 13.59 1.88 -2.99
CA LYS A 55 12.57 0.91 -3.38
C LYS A 55 11.43 1.62 -4.14
N PRO A 56 10.88 1.03 -5.22
CA PRO A 56 9.79 1.63 -6.02
C PRO A 56 8.56 2.05 -5.20
N GLU A 57 8.26 1.31 -4.14
CA GLU A 57 7.14 1.56 -3.23
C GLU A 57 7.23 2.94 -2.55
N PHE A 58 8.42 3.53 -2.46
CA PHE A 58 8.58 4.88 -1.89
C PHE A 58 7.85 5.93 -2.71
N VAL A 59 7.76 5.78 -4.03
CA VAL A 59 6.96 6.70 -4.86
C VAL A 59 5.49 6.59 -4.50
N HIS A 60 4.98 5.37 -4.36
CA HIS A 60 3.58 5.12 -4.02
C HIS A 60 3.23 5.60 -2.61
N LEU A 61 4.10 5.36 -1.62
CA LEU A 61 3.93 5.80 -0.24
C LEU A 61 4.09 7.33 -0.07
N CYS A 62 4.90 7.97 -0.92
CA CYS A 62 5.11 9.42 -0.90
C CYS A 62 3.96 10.17 -1.60
N ALA A 63 3.29 9.54 -2.56
CA ALA A 63 2.27 10.18 -3.41
C ALA A 63 1.13 10.87 -2.64
N PRO A 64 0.54 10.28 -1.59
CA PRO A 64 -0.50 10.95 -0.81
C PRO A 64 -0.02 12.27 -0.18
N PHE A 65 1.22 12.31 0.32
CA PHE A 65 1.79 13.51 0.93
C PHE A 65 2.11 14.58 -0.11
N ILE A 66 2.73 14.22 -1.24
CA ILE A 66 2.99 15.17 -2.33
C ILE A 66 1.69 15.77 -2.87
N PHE A 67 0.64 14.96 -2.97
CA PHE A 67 -0.66 15.41 -3.46
C PHE A 67 -1.36 16.38 -2.51
N THR A 68 -1.27 16.15 -1.20
CA THR A 68 -2.07 16.88 -0.19
C THR A 68 -1.34 18.05 0.46
N ILE A 69 -0.02 17.97 0.57
CA ILE A 69 0.82 18.97 1.24
C ILE A 69 1.58 19.71 0.16
N HIS A 70 1.49 21.03 0.10
CA HIS A 70 2.19 21.83 -0.91
C HIS A 70 3.68 22.02 -0.58
N GLU A 71 4.00 22.26 0.69
CA GLU A 71 5.36 22.51 1.14
C GLU A 71 6.19 21.22 1.17
N GLU A 72 7.35 21.22 0.50
CA GLU A 72 8.21 20.03 0.38
C GLU A 72 8.75 19.55 1.73
N TYR A 73 9.06 20.49 2.64
CA TYR A 73 9.61 20.15 3.94
C TYR A 73 8.58 19.46 4.84
N ASP A 74 7.31 19.91 4.80
CA ASP A 74 6.22 19.26 5.53
C ASP A 74 5.93 17.88 4.95
N ALA A 75 5.88 17.75 3.63
CA ALA A 75 5.71 16.47 2.95
C ALA A 75 6.85 15.49 3.30
N PHE A 76 8.08 15.99 3.41
CA PHE A 76 9.23 15.21 3.86
C PHE A 76 9.06 14.66 5.28
N TYR A 77 8.71 15.49 6.25
CA TYR A 77 8.56 15.03 7.65
C TYR A 77 7.39 14.06 7.81
N CYS A 78 6.27 14.27 7.10
CA CYS A 78 5.16 13.33 7.09
C CYS A 78 5.58 11.97 6.49
N PHE A 79 6.28 11.99 5.36
CA PHE A 79 6.80 10.77 4.74
C PHE A 79 7.80 10.05 5.65
N GLU A 80 8.78 10.77 6.21
CA GLU A 80 9.76 10.21 7.14
C GLU A 80 9.10 9.58 8.37
N SER A 81 8.12 10.26 8.97
CA SER A 81 7.37 9.76 10.12
C SER A 81 6.60 8.46 9.81
N LEU A 82 5.95 8.38 8.63
CA LEU A 82 5.29 7.15 8.20
C LEU A 82 6.31 6.01 8.03
N MET A 83 7.43 6.29 7.36
CA MET A 83 8.46 5.29 7.11
C MET A 83 9.10 4.77 8.39
N GLN A 84 9.36 5.64 9.38
CA GLN A 84 9.83 5.26 10.70
C GLN A 84 8.81 4.39 11.43
N THR A 85 7.53 4.77 11.40
CA THR A 85 6.44 4.00 12.02
C THR A 85 6.35 2.59 11.41
N LEU A 86 6.46 2.48 10.08
CA LEU A 86 6.49 1.20 9.38
C LEU A 86 7.71 0.36 9.74
N ASP A 87 8.90 0.97 9.83
CA ASP A 87 10.13 0.25 10.18
C ASP A 87 10.07 -0.28 11.62
N ASP A 88 9.66 0.56 12.58
CA ASP A 88 9.50 0.17 13.97
C ASP A 88 8.47 -0.95 14.14
N PHE A 89 7.34 -0.86 13.46
CA PHE A 89 6.34 -1.93 13.45
C PHE A 89 6.91 -3.24 12.88
N ASN A 90 7.65 -3.17 11.78
CA ASN A 90 8.21 -4.36 11.12
C ASN A 90 9.37 -5.00 11.91
N ARG A 91 10.06 -4.24 12.78
CA ARG A 91 11.05 -4.79 13.72
C ARG A 91 10.39 -5.69 14.76
N SER A 92 9.25 -5.27 15.30
CA SER A 92 8.48 -6.07 16.27
C SER A 92 7.62 -7.14 15.60
N ASN A 93 7.15 -6.89 14.38
CA ASN A 93 6.28 -7.77 13.61
C ASN A 93 6.88 -8.04 12.24
N PRO A 94 7.79 -9.03 12.08
CA PRO A 94 8.39 -9.32 10.79
C PRO A 94 7.34 -9.58 9.71
N VAL A 95 7.52 -9.03 8.51
CA VAL A 95 6.53 -9.15 7.42
C VAL A 95 6.18 -10.61 7.11
N ASN A 96 7.15 -11.53 7.18
CA ASN A 96 6.88 -12.95 6.93
C ASN A 96 5.90 -13.55 7.97
N SER A 97 5.98 -13.13 9.23
CA SER A 97 5.05 -13.53 10.28
C SER A 97 3.67 -12.93 10.05
N GLN A 98 3.60 -11.65 9.63
CA GLN A 98 2.35 -11.00 9.26
C GLN A 98 1.68 -11.71 8.06
N VAL A 99 2.45 -12.07 7.04
CA VAL A 99 1.98 -12.82 5.87
C VAL A 99 1.43 -14.18 6.29
N ALA A 100 2.17 -14.95 7.10
CA ALA A 100 1.70 -16.27 7.56
C ALA A 100 0.38 -16.18 8.35
N LEU A 101 0.25 -15.17 9.22
CA LEU A 101 -0.97 -14.91 9.96
C LEU A 101 -2.13 -14.51 9.03
N PHE A 102 -1.86 -13.63 8.07
CA PHE A 102 -2.84 -13.23 7.05
C PHE A 102 -3.33 -14.42 6.23
N LEU A 103 -2.43 -15.29 5.76
CA LEU A 103 -2.82 -16.48 4.99
C LEU A 103 -3.67 -17.46 5.81
N SER A 104 -3.39 -17.57 7.11
CA SER A 104 -4.21 -18.38 8.03
C SER A 104 -5.64 -17.83 8.13
N TRP A 105 -5.78 -16.51 8.22
CA TRP A 105 -7.09 -15.85 8.19
C TRP A 105 -7.76 -15.95 6.82
N PHE A 106 -7.02 -15.74 5.74
CA PHE A 106 -7.54 -15.84 4.39
C PHE A 106 -8.17 -17.22 4.13
N ARG A 107 -7.45 -18.28 4.49
CA ARG A 107 -7.94 -19.67 4.43
C ARG A 107 -9.17 -19.91 5.30
N SER A 108 -9.27 -19.26 6.46
CA SER A 108 -10.39 -19.47 7.39
C SER A 108 -11.65 -18.68 7.03
N PHE A 109 -11.51 -17.48 6.51
CA PHE A 109 -12.63 -16.57 6.24
C PHE A 109 -13.12 -16.62 4.79
N LEU A 110 -12.24 -16.93 3.84
CA LEU A 110 -12.56 -17.02 2.41
C LEU A 110 -11.98 -18.33 1.84
N PRO A 111 -12.41 -19.51 2.36
CA PRO A 111 -11.82 -20.80 2.00
C PRO A 111 -11.93 -21.12 0.51
N ASP A 112 -13.05 -20.76 -0.12
CA ASP A 112 -13.28 -21.03 -1.55
C ASP A 112 -12.30 -20.24 -2.41
N LEU A 113 -12.24 -18.91 -2.23
CA LEU A 113 -11.30 -18.03 -2.94
C LEU A 113 -9.83 -18.40 -2.65
N TYR A 114 -9.52 -18.84 -1.43
CA TYR A 114 -8.20 -19.36 -1.10
C TYR A 114 -7.89 -20.63 -1.92
N GLY A 115 -8.85 -21.53 -2.07
CA GLY A 115 -8.75 -22.73 -2.91
C GLY A 115 -8.49 -22.37 -4.37
N ASP A 116 -9.30 -21.48 -4.95
CA ASP A 116 -9.15 -21.03 -6.34
C ASP A 116 -7.75 -20.45 -6.59
N PHE A 117 -7.23 -19.66 -5.66
CA PHE A 117 -5.88 -19.10 -5.81
C PHE A 117 -4.77 -20.16 -5.69
N GLN A 118 -5.01 -21.25 -4.96
CA GLN A 118 -4.07 -22.37 -4.92
C GLN A 118 -4.12 -23.19 -6.21
N ASP A 119 -5.32 -23.42 -6.75
CA ASP A 119 -5.52 -24.17 -7.99
C ASP A 119 -4.90 -23.43 -9.20
N GLU A 120 -4.93 -22.10 -9.18
CA GLU A 120 -4.28 -21.23 -10.18
C GLU A 120 -2.78 -20.99 -9.91
N ASP A 121 -2.15 -21.66 -8.95
CA ASP A 121 -0.72 -21.51 -8.59
C ASP A 121 -0.31 -20.05 -8.27
N ILE A 122 -1.20 -19.26 -7.67
CA ILE A 122 -0.91 -17.88 -7.28
C ILE A 122 0.04 -17.87 -6.08
N ASN A 123 1.15 -17.12 -6.22
CA ASN A 123 2.07 -16.88 -5.11
C ASN A 123 1.45 -15.92 -4.08
N LEU A 124 0.64 -16.48 -3.18
CA LEU A 124 -0.07 -15.74 -2.15
C LEU A 124 0.87 -14.88 -1.30
N SER A 125 2.01 -15.45 -0.89
CA SER A 125 2.98 -14.78 -0.04
C SER A 125 3.57 -13.53 -0.70
N GLU A 126 3.79 -13.55 -2.02
CA GLU A 126 4.36 -12.43 -2.76
C GLU A 126 3.41 -11.23 -2.80
N PHE A 127 2.16 -11.43 -3.22
CA PHE A 127 1.24 -10.30 -3.32
C PHE A 127 0.81 -9.78 -1.95
N VAL A 128 0.59 -10.65 -0.96
CA VAL A 128 0.23 -10.23 0.40
C VAL A 128 1.36 -9.42 1.02
N SER A 129 2.61 -9.86 0.84
CA SER A 129 3.80 -9.09 1.27
C SER A 129 3.84 -7.70 0.62
N ALA A 130 3.51 -7.60 -0.67
CA ALA A 130 3.44 -6.30 -1.36
C ALA A 130 2.34 -5.38 -0.83
N TRP A 131 1.15 -5.93 -0.53
CA TRP A 131 0.03 -5.18 0.03
C TRP A 131 0.39 -4.63 1.41
N LEU A 132 0.93 -5.49 2.29
CA LEU A 132 1.30 -5.13 3.66
C LEU A 132 2.43 -4.09 3.72
N LYS A 133 3.48 -4.23 2.89
CA LYS A 133 4.63 -3.32 2.91
C LYS A 133 4.32 -1.92 2.39
N SER A 134 3.36 -1.82 1.46
CA SER A 134 3.04 -0.54 0.79
C SER A 134 1.74 0.09 1.31
N LEU A 135 1.11 -0.48 2.35
CA LEU A 135 -0.21 -0.04 2.81
C LEU A 135 -1.23 0.09 1.68
N LEU A 136 -1.18 -0.86 0.74
CA LEU A 136 -1.94 -0.89 -0.53
C LEU A 136 -1.66 0.27 -1.51
N ALA A 137 -0.77 1.21 -1.20
CA ALA A 137 -0.50 2.40 -2.03
C ALA A 137 0.03 2.06 -3.42
N SER A 138 0.68 0.91 -3.55
CA SER A 138 1.16 0.40 -4.85
C SER A 138 0.06 -0.25 -5.69
N GLN A 139 -1.08 -0.60 -5.10
CA GLN A 139 -2.13 -1.38 -5.74
C GLN A 139 -3.41 -0.58 -5.99
N LEU A 140 -3.83 0.25 -5.04
CA LEU A 140 -5.04 1.07 -5.14
C LEU A 140 -4.80 2.39 -5.91
N PRO A 141 -5.83 2.94 -6.56
CA PRO A 141 -5.81 4.31 -7.08
C PRO A 141 -5.63 5.35 -5.96
N LEU A 142 -5.01 6.49 -6.28
CA LEU A 142 -4.72 7.55 -5.31
C LEU A 142 -5.96 8.00 -4.54
N GLY A 143 -7.11 8.15 -5.21
CA GLY A 143 -8.35 8.57 -4.54
C GLY A 143 -8.81 7.62 -3.42
N SER A 144 -8.71 6.30 -3.63
CA SER A 144 -9.01 5.31 -2.60
C SER A 144 -7.95 5.29 -1.50
N ILE A 145 -6.68 5.54 -1.84
CA ILE A 145 -5.60 5.64 -0.85
C ILE A 145 -5.77 6.83 0.08
N LEU A 146 -6.12 8.01 -0.45
CA LEU A 146 -6.38 9.19 0.38
C LEU A 146 -7.48 8.91 1.41
N GLN A 147 -8.60 8.33 0.96
CA GLN A 147 -9.69 7.95 1.88
C GLN A 147 -9.28 6.88 2.90
N LEU A 148 -8.48 5.90 2.50
CA LEU A 148 -7.98 4.87 3.40
C LEU A 148 -7.02 5.46 4.45
N TRP A 149 -6.15 6.35 4.02
CA TRP A 149 -5.13 6.95 4.86
C TRP A 149 -5.72 7.98 5.83
N ASP A 150 -6.81 8.67 5.47
CA ASP A 150 -7.59 9.47 6.44
C ASP A 150 -8.04 8.61 7.63
N VAL A 151 -8.51 7.39 7.38
CA VAL A 151 -8.89 6.44 8.45
C VAL A 151 -7.66 5.96 9.22
N TYR A 152 -6.57 5.61 8.53
CA TYR A 152 -5.36 5.10 9.17
C TYR A 152 -4.70 6.14 10.08
N LEU A 153 -4.51 7.35 9.58
CA LEU A 153 -3.84 8.42 10.32
C LEU A 153 -4.70 8.98 11.47
N SER A 154 -6.02 8.72 11.46
CA SER A 154 -6.90 9.00 12.60
C SER A 154 -6.91 7.91 13.69
N THR A 155 -6.27 6.76 13.45
CA THR A 155 -6.30 5.58 14.33
C THR A 155 -4.93 5.27 14.91
N THR A 156 -4.82 5.13 16.23
CA THR A 156 -3.53 4.95 16.95
C THR A 156 -2.78 3.64 16.66
N SER A 157 -3.42 2.66 16.00
CA SER A 157 -2.85 1.33 15.74
C SER A 157 -3.28 0.80 14.36
N PHE A 158 -3.22 1.66 13.34
CA PHE A 158 -3.71 1.30 12.00
C PHE A 158 -2.94 0.13 11.36
N LEU A 159 -1.66 -0.09 11.73
CA LEU A 159 -0.85 -1.19 11.20
C LEU A 159 -1.33 -2.57 11.68
N ASP A 160 -1.79 -2.69 12.93
CA ASP A 160 -2.44 -3.92 13.45
C ASP A 160 -3.79 -4.19 12.77
N PHE A 161 -4.36 -3.16 12.15
CA PHE A 161 -5.63 -3.21 11.47
C PHE A 161 -5.49 -3.46 9.97
N HIS A 162 -4.37 -3.07 9.37
CA HIS A 162 -4.13 -3.14 7.94
C HIS A 162 -4.36 -4.54 7.31
N PRO A 163 -3.91 -5.66 7.91
CA PRO A 163 -4.21 -7.00 7.40
C PRO A 163 -5.72 -7.29 7.25
N PHE A 164 -6.57 -6.73 8.13
CA PHE A 164 -8.01 -6.91 8.05
C PHE A 164 -8.63 -6.11 6.90
N VAL A 165 -8.06 -4.94 6.57
CA VAL A 165 -8.44 -4.19 5.36
C VAL A 165 -8.11 -4.99 4.12
N CYS A 166 -6.90 -5.53 4.03
CA CYS A 166 -6.49 -6.40 2.93
C CYS A 166 -7.45 -7.58 2.75
N LEU A 167 -7.84 -8.24 3.84
CA LEU A 167 -8.80 -9.36 3.79
C LEU A 167 -10.20 -8.89 3.37
N SER A 168 -10.62 -7.70 3.82
CA SER A 168 -11.91 -7.11 3.43
C SER A 168 -11.95 -6.74 1.95
N ILE A 169 -10.82 -6.32 1.37
CA ILE A 169 -10.70 -6.09 -0.08
C ILE A 169 -10.84 -7.41 -0.85
N LEU A 170 -10.18 -8.49 -0.42
CA LEU A 170 -10.36 -9.80 -1.03
C LEU A 170 -11.81 -10.27 -0.93
N SER A 171 -12.46 -10.08 0.22
CA SER A 171 -13.87 -10.42 0.40
C SER A 171 -14.78 -9.59 -0.51
N PHE A 172 -14.47 -8.32 -0.73
CA PHE A 172 -15.21 -7.43 -1.63
C PHE A 172 -15.05 -7.84 -3.09
N LEU A 173 -13.87 -8.33 -3.47
CA LEU A 173 -13.55 -8.77 -4.83
C LEU A 173 -13.90 -10.23 -5.09
N LYS A 174 -14.29 -11.01 -4.07
CA LYS A 174 -14.54 -12.46 -4.16
C LYS A 174 -15.34 -12.83 -5.41
N ASP A 175 -16.54 -12.26 -5.55
CA ASP A 175 -17.44 -12.58 -6.66
C ASP A 175 -16.91 -12.13 -8.04
N SER A 176 -15.97 -11.16 -8.06
CA SER A 176 -15.32 -10.70 -9.30
C SER A 176 -14.06 -11.50 -9.65
N LEU A 177 -13.55 -12.31 -8.71
CA LEU A 177 -12.35 -13.12 -8.87
C LEU A 177 -12.68 -14.59 -9.10
N GLU A 178 -13.88 -15.03 -8.72
CA GLU A 178 -14.39 -16.36 -9.05
C GLU A 178 -14.36 -16.60 -10.56
N GLU A 179 -13.98 -17.81 -10.97
CA GLU A 179 -13.92 -18.27 -12.36
C GLU A 179 -12.92 -17.53 -13.27
N LEU A 180 -12.00 -16.71 -12.72
CA LEU A 180 -10.93 -16.08 -13.49
C LEU A 180 -9.66 -16.94 -13.55
N GLU A 181 -8.92 -16.85 -14.66
CA GLU A 181 -7.62 -17.52 -14.79
C GLU A 181 -6.50 -16.73 -14.07
N TYR A 182 -5.37 -17.40 -13.77
CA TYR A 182 -4.18 -16.81 -13.13
C TYR A 182 -3.82 -15.41 -13.63
N SER A 183 -3.80 -15.21 -14.96
CA SER A 183 -3.37 -13.95 -15.56
C SER A 183 -4.31 -12.78 -15.24
N GLU A 184 -5.61 -13.04 -15.13
CA GLU A 184 -6.65 -12.06 -14.84
C GLU A 184 -6.68 -11.75 -13.35
N ILE A 185 -6.62 -12.78 -12.50
CA ILE A 185 -6.52 -12.61 -11.05
C ILE A 185 -5.30 -11.77 -10.71
N ARG A 186 -4.13 -12.10 -11.30
CA ARG A 186 -2.90 -11.34 -11.10
C ARG A 186 -3.04 -9.89 -11.58
N ALA A 187 -3.71 -9.65 -12.71
CA ALA A 187 -3.95 -8.30 -13.19
C ALA A 187 -4.76 -7.46 -12.19
N ILE A 188 -5.80 -8.05 -11.59
CA ILE A 188 -6.66 -7.38 -10.60
C ILE A 188 -5.92 -7.17 -9.27
N ILE A 189 -5.25 -8.19 -8.73
CA ILE A 189 -4.57 -8.11 -7.42
C ILE A 189 -3.47 -7.05 -7.39
N PHE A 190 -2.71 -6.92 -8.48
CA PHE A 190 -1.63 -5.92 -8.56
C PHE A 190 -2.13 -4.55 -9.04
N ARG A 191 -3.36 -4.48 -9.54
CA ARG A 191 -4.03 -3.23 -9.94
C ARG A 191 -5.49 -3.25 -9.52
N LEU A 192 -5.71 -2.98 -8.24
CA LEU A 192 -7.03 -2.97 -7.65
C LEU A 192 -7.91 -1.89 -8.28
N PRO A 193 -9.23 -2.14 -8.44
CA PRO A 193 -10.17 -1.12 -8.89
C PRO A 193 -10.31 0.00 -7.84
N GLU A 194 -11.06 1.04 -8.17
CA GLU A 194 -11.50 2.00 -7.16
C GLU A 194 -12.40 1.30 -6.15
N ILE A 195 -12.04 1.43 -4.88
CA ILE A 195 -12.82 0.88 -3.77
C ILE A 195 -13.31 2.02 -2.89
N ASP A 196 -14.61 2.00 -2.60
CA ASP A 196 -15.28 2.90 -1.68
C ASP A 196 -14.95 2.46 -0.24
N ILE A 197 -13.93 3.10 0.35
CA ILE A 197 -13.43 2.79 1.70
C ILE A 197 -14.54 2.90 2.76
N PRO A 198 -15.41 3.93 2.77
CA PRO A 198 -16.58 3.98 3.63
C PRO A 198 -17.52 2.76 3.56
N ARG A 199 -17.58 2.04 2.42
CA ARG A 199 -18.32 0.78 2.34
C ARG A 199 -17.56 -0.38 2.96
N LEU A 200 -16.24 -0.44 2.79
CA LEU A 200 -15.40 -1.48 3.42
C LEU A 200 -15.46 -1.44 4.94
N THR A 201 -15.49 -0.25 5.55
CA THR A 201 -15.57 -0.11 7.02
C THR A 201 -16.89 -0.59 7.62
N ARG A 202 -17.92 -0.78 6.79
CA ARG A 202 -19.24 -1.30 7.20
C ARG A 202 -19.36 -2.82 7.08
N LEU A 203 -18.40 -3.49 6.43
CA LEU A 203 -18.45 -4.94 6.27
C LEU A 203 -18.34 -5.65 7.64
N PRO A 204 -19.05 -6.77 7.85
CA PRO A 204 -19.11 -7.46 9.15
C PRO A 204 -17.74 -7.90 9.68
N THR A 205 -16.75 -8.12 8.80
CA THR A 205 -15.34 -8.38 9.14
C THR A 205 -14.71 -7.24 9.95
N PHE A 206 -15.12 -6.00 9.72
CA PHE A 206 -14.69 -4.81 10.48
C PHE A 206 -15.37 -4.76 11.87
N ASN A 207 -16.65 -5.16 11.95
CA ASN A 207 -17.46 -5.07 13.18
C ASN A 207 -17.11 -6.12 14.24
N GLN A 208 -16.53 -7.28 13.86
CA GLN A 208 -16.11 -8.29 14.84
C GLN A 208 -15.04 -7.77 15.82
N LYS A 209 -14.22 -6.78 15.44
CA LYS A 209 -13.24 -6.16 16.35
C LYS A 209 -13.84 -5.09 17.25
N SER A 210 -14.89 -4.36 16.82
CA SER A 210 -15.57 -3.38 17.68
C SER A 210 -16.18 -4.00 18.94
N ASN A 211 -16.61 -5.27 18.85
CA ASN A 211 -17.12 -6.04 19.99
C ASN A 211 -16.00 -6.66 20.83
N ASN A 212 -14.87 -7.04 20.22
CA ASN A 212 -13.76 -7.66 20.96
C ASN A 212 -12.83 -6.65 21.64
N ILE A 213 -12.77 -5.40 21.19
CA ILE A 213 -11.97 -4.33 21.84
C ILE A 213 -12.72 -3.71 23.03
N LYS A 214 -14.06 -3.77 23.05
CA LYS A 214 -14.87 -3.35 24.22
C LYS A 214 -14.94 -4.40 25.34
N SER A 215 -14.33 -5.56 25.12
CA SER A 215 -14.43 -6.73 26.00
C SER A 215 -13.12 -7.09 26.71
N ASN A 216 -12.08 -6.25 26.60
CA ASN A 216 -10.83 -6.38 27.35
C ASN A 216 -10.49 -5.08 28.08
#